data_AF-A0A0F9G287-F1
#
_entry.id   AF-A0A0F9G287-F1
#
_cell.length_a   1.000
_cell.length_b   1.000
_cell.length_c   1.000
_cell.angle_alpha   90.00
_cell.angle_beta   90.00
_cell.angle_gamma   90.00
#
_symmetry.space_group_name_H-M   'P 1'
#
loop_
_entity.id
_entity.type
_entity.pdbx_description
1 polymer ?
#
loop_
_entity_poly.entity_id
_entity_poly.type
_entity_poly.pdbx_seq_one_letter_code
_entity_poly.pdbx_strand_id
1 'polypeptide(L)'
;LTSASTALFDGNVTVGKDAGAATVIIYPSTTNRGTFILSAGNGATDHNTTLTSGAVNGGNATLTLPILTDTLVGRLSADTLTNKTIDATGTGNVITNIASPELAAAATIDDAEVGVSFIVKLTVTSGDLTDSFTVPAGRTLEVMDAWAVKFDGAGGGADTVQLSNSGAGAITDAMSLNIGDKLMVRAAEIDDVSYQVAAAASLTATGVEGTTDVDSYVYALCMWT
;
A
#
# COMPACT_ATOMS: atom_id res chain seq x y z
N LEU A 1 -36.01 -43.89 22.66
CA LEU A 1 -36.70 -42.58 22.68
C LEU A 1 -35.65 -41.50 22.51
N THR A 2 -35.69 -40.74 21.42
CA THR A 2 -34.91 -39.49 21.30
C THR A 2 -35.76 -38.38 21.90
N SER A 3 -35.72 -38.23 23.21
CA SER A 3 -36.48 -37.20 23.92
C SER A 3 -35.81 -35.86 23.68
N ALA A 4 -36.34 -35.04 22.77
CA ALA A 4 -35.98 -33.62 22.74
C ALA A 4 -36.59 -32.99 24.00
N SER A 5 -35.77 -32.79 25.03
CA SER A 5 -36.17 -32.07 26.24
C SER A 5 -35.83 -30.60 26.04
N THR A 6 -36.85 -29.77 25.90
CA THR A 6 -36.70 -28.31 25.93
C THR A 6 -36.90 -27.82 27.36
N ALA A 7 -35.95 -27.03 27.85
CA ALA A 7 -36.12 -26.25 29.06
C ALA A 7 -36.33 -24.78 28.66
N LEU A 8 -37.47 -24.21 29.02
CA LEU A 8 -37.77 -22.79 28.81
C LEU A 8 -37.63 -22.06 30.15
N PHE A 9 -36.90 -20.95 30.14
CA PHE A 9 -36.73 -20.09 31.30
C PHE A 9 -37.19 -18.69 30.93
N ASP A 10 -38.23 -18.19 31.60
CA ASP A 10 -38.75 -16.84 31.41
C ASP A 10 -37.98 -15.85 32.30
N GLY A 11 -36.66 -15.74 32.07
CA GLY A 11 -35.77 -14.88 32.84
C GLY A 11 -34.28 -15.12 32.56
N ASN A 12 -33.42 -14.41 33.30
CA ASN A 12 -31.97 -14.55 33.14
C ASN A 12 -31.50 -15.93 33.57
N VAL A 13 -30.79 -16.63 32.69
CA VAL A 13 -30.08 -17.87 33.02
C VAL A 13 -28.61 -17.51 33.24
N THR A 14 -28.12 -17.74 34.47
CA THR A 14 -26.68 -17.61 34.79
C THR A 14 -26.06 -19.00 34.86
N VAL A 15 -25.09 -19.27 34.00
CA VAL A 15 -24.31 -20.52 34.02
C VAL A 15 -22.93 -20.24 34.60
N GLY A 16 -22.65 -20.81 35.78
CA GLY A 16 -21.41 -20.59 36.51
C GLY A 16 -21.41 -19.32 37.35
N LYS A 17 -21.55 -19.48 38.67
CA LYS A 17 -21.68 -18.38 39.65
C LYS A 17 -20.54 -18.32 40.68
N ASP A 18 -19.53 -19.19 40.53
CA ASP A 18 -18.39 -19.32 41.45
C ASP A 18 -17.09 -19.19 40.65
N ALA A 19 -15.97 -18.79 41.29
CA ALA A 19 -14.69 -18.37 40.68
C ALA A 19 -13.95 -19.38 39.77
N GLY A 20 -14.58 -20.50 39.41
CA GLY A 20 -14.08 -21.50 38.46
C GLY A 20 -14.61 -21.29 37.04
N ALA A 21 -13.94 -21.91 36.05
CA ALA A 21 -14.36 -21.85 34.66
C ALA A 21 -15.76 -22.48 34.49
N ALA A 22 -16.71 -21.69 33.99
CA ALA A 22 -18.03 -22.16 33.59
C ALA A 22 -17.99 -22.64 32.15
N THR A 23 -18.58 -23.80 31.86
CA THR A 23 -18.65 -24.33 30.50
C THR A 23 -20.09 -24.63 30.12
N VAL A 24 -20.44 -24.30 28.87
CA VAL A 24 -21.66 -24.78 28.20
C VAL A 24 -21.21 -25.78 27.14
N ILE A 25 -21.60 -27.04 27.30
CA ILE A 25 -21.24 -28.11 26.37
C ILE A 25 -22.49 -28.53 25.60
N ILE A 26 -22.40 -28.52 24.27
CA ILE A 26 -23.50 -28.86 23.36
C ILE A 26 -23.13 -30.12 22.58
N TYR A 27 -23.83 -31.21 22.85
CA TYR A 27 -23.67 -32.48 22.14
C TYR A 27 -24.75 -32.62 21.07
N PRO A 28 -24.38 -32.83 19.79
CA PRO A 28 -25.37 -33.12 18.76
C PRO A 28 -25.80 -34.60 18.80
N SER A 29 -27.04 -34.89 18.41
CA SER A 29 -27.59 -36.26 18.50
C SER A 29 -27.17 -37.17 17.34
N THR A 30 -26.85 -36.64 16.16
CA THR A 30 -26.54 -37.47 14.97
C THR A 30 -25.58 -36.85 13.94
N THR A 31 -25.35 -35.54 13.96
CA THR A 31 -24.42 -34.84 13.06
C THR A 31 -23.25 -34.31 13.88
N ASN A 32 -22.00 -34.44 13.44
CA ASN A 32 -20.80 -34.04 14.22
C ASN A 32 -20.66 -32.51 14.42
N ARG A 33 -21.75 -31.77 14.67
CA ARG A 33 -21.77 -30.30 14.78
C ARG A 33 -22.68 -29.85 15.93
N GLY A 34 -22.09 -29.23 16.94
CA GLY A 34 -22.85 -28.49 17.96
C GLY A 34 -23.30 -27.14 17.40
N THR A 35 -24.50 -26.70 17.78
CA THR A 35 -25.06 -25.41 17.38
C THR A 35 -25.42 -24.60 18.61
N PHE A 36 -24.88 -23.38 18.71
CA PHE A 36 -25.33 -22.37 19.66
C PHE A 36 -26.09 -21.27 18.91
N ILE A 37 -27.29 -20.94 19.37
CA ILE A 37 -28.18 -19.95 18.72
C ILE A 37 -28.44 -18.82 19.71
N LEU A 38 -28.11 -17.60 19.31
CA LEU A 38 -28.51 -16.37 19.98
C LEU A 38 -29.61 -15.73 19.14
N SER A 39 -30.85 -15.71 19.64
CA SER A 39 -31.99 -15.09 18.95
C SER A 39 -32.25 -13.70 19.52
N ALA A 40 -32.32 -12.69 18.65
CA ALA A 40 -32.71 -11.33 19.06
C ALA A 40 -34.23 -11.05 18.92
N GLY A 41 -35.04 -12.09 18.68
CA GLY A 41 -36.50 -12.01 18.50
C GLY A 41 -37.24 -13.24 19.05
N ASN A 42 -38.57 -13.17 19.07
CA ASN A 42 -39.50 -14.24 19.48
C ASN A 42 -40.60 -14.51 18.43
N GLY A 43 -40.29 -14.35 17.13
CA GLY A 43 -41.26 -14.45 16.04
C GLY A 43 -40.69 -14.86 14.66
N ALA A 44 -41.52 -14.81 13.62
CA ALA A 44 -41.18 -15.33 12.28
C ALA A 44 -40.07 -14.56 11.51
N THR A 45 -39.52 -13.48 12.09
CA THR A 45 -38.42 -12.67 11.52
C THR A 45 -37.20 -12.64 12.44
N ASP A 46 -36.97 -13.71 13.20
CA ASP A 46 -35.87 -13.79 14.17
C ASP A 46 -34.51 -13.56 13.49
N HIS A 47 -33.73 -12.64 14.05
CA HIS A 47 -32.32 -12.46 13.71
C HIS A 47 -31.49 -13.36 14.62
N ASN A 48 -31.17 -14.55 14.14
CA ASN A 48 -30.36 -15.52 14.87
C ASN A 48 -28.88 -15.35 14.53
N THR A 49 -28.04 -15.14 15.53
CA THR A 49 -26.60 -15.40 15.40
C THR A 49 -26.37 -16.87 15.73
N THR A 50 -25.94 -17.63 14.73
CA THR A 50 -25.71 -19.07 14.86
C THR A 50 -24.21 -19.36 14.83
N LEU A 51 -23.67 -19.86 15.94
CA LEU A 51 -22.32 -20.43 15.98
C LEU A 51 -22.45 -21.94 15.80
N THR A 52 -21.95 -22.44 14.66
CA THR A 52 -21.82 -23.87 14.41
C THR A 52 -20.36 -24.25 14.35
N SER A 53 -20.00 -25.37 14.95
CA SER A 53 -18.68 -25.95 14.70
C SER A 53 -18.57 -26.38 13.22
N GLY A 54 -17.37 -26.27 12.64
CA GLY A 54 -17.07 -26.87 11.33
C GLY A 54 -17.24 -28.39 11.37
N ALA A 55 -17.31 -29.04 10.19
CA ALA A 55 -17.30 -30.50 10.12
C ALA A 55 -15.98 -31.02 10.69
N VAL A 56 -16.05 -31.96 11.64
CA VAL A 56 -14.88 -32.48 12.35
C VAL A 56 -14.06 -33.38 11.41
N ASN A 57 -13.06 -32.82 10.75
CA ASN A 57 -11.96 -33.58 10.13
C ASN A 57 -10.66 -33.31 10.91
N GLY A 58 -10.59 -33.82 12.14
CA GLY A 58 -9.31 -34.10 12.81
C GLY A 58 -8.75 -33.11 13.84
N GLY A 59 -9.51 -32.14 14.36
CA GLY A 59 -9.01 -31.26 15.44
C GLY A 59 -10.04 -30.33 16.09
N ASN A 60 -9.68 -29.70 17.21
CA ASN A 60 -10.48 -28.69 17.89
C ASN A 60 -10.31 -27.33 17.20
N ALA A 61 -11.41 -26.66 16.84
CA ALA A 61 -11.40 -25.27 16.42
C ALA A 61 -11.76 -24.39 17.63
N THR A 62 -10.94 -23.37 17.91
CA THR A 62 -11.21 -22.39 18.97
C THR A 62 -11.44 -21.02 18.35
N LEU A 63 -12.57 -20.39 18.67
CA LEU A 63 -12.83 -18.97 18.38
C LEU A 63 -12.73 -18.20 19.69
N THR A 64 -11.70 -17.39 19.83
CA THR A 64 -11.55 -16.46 20.96
C THR A 64 -12.12 -15.10 20.55
N LEU A 65 -13.17 -14.65 21.23
CA LEU A 65 -13.73 -13.33 20.99
C LEU A 65 -12.85 -12.25 21.66
N PRO A 66 -12.72 -11.05 21.05
CA PRO A 66 -12.04 -9.92 21.67
C PRO A 66 -12.65 -9.56 23.03
N ILE A 67 -11.80 -9.15 23.99
CA ILE A 67 -12.21 -8.72 25.34
C ILE A 67 -12.72 -7.27 25.37
N LEU A 68 -12.61 -6.56 24.25
CA LEU A 68 -13.14 -5.22 24.01
C LEU A 68 -14.12 -5.28 22.83
N THR A 69 -14.93 -4.23 22.65
CA THR A 69 -15.77 -4.09 21.45
C THR A 69 -14.91 -4.09 20.20
N ASP A 70 -15.18 -5.01 19.27
CA ASP A 70 -14.49 -5.11 17.99
C ASP A 70 -15.46 -5.54 16.88
N THR A 71 -15.01 -5.41 15.63
CA THR A 71 -15.73 -5.86 14.45
C THR A 71 -15.14 -7.19 13.97
N LEU A 72 -15.89 -8.28 14.08
CA LEU A 72 -15.52 -9.56 13.45
C LEU A 72 -15.82 -9.49 11.96
N VAL A 73 -14.83 -9.86 11.13
CA VAL A 73 -15.00 -9.98 9.68
C VAL A 73 -15.50 -11.38 9.29
N GLY A 74 -16.37 -11.44 8.29
CA GLY A 74 -16.97 -12.68 7.79
C GLY A 74 -16.39 -13.09 6.43
N ARG A 75 -16.48 -14.38 6.10
CA ARG A 75 -15.97 -14.94 4.83
C ARG A 75 -16.67 -14.44 3.56
N LEU A 76 -17.84 -13.81 3.69
CA LEU A 76 -18.70 -13.34 2.60
C LEU A 76 -19.44 -12.05 3.02
N SER A 77 -18.79 -11.20 3.80
CA SER A 77 -19.30 -9.88 4.19
C SER A 77 -18.54 -8.77 3.48
N ALA A 78 -19.21 -7.64 3.28
CA ALA A 78 -18.54 -6.38 2.96
C ALA A 78 -18.26 -5.70 4.30
N ASP A 79 -16.99 -5.70 4.71
CA ASP A 79 -16.55 -5.15 5.99
C ASP A 79 -15.79 -3.85 5.79
N THR A 80 -16.00 -2.87 6.66
CA THR A 80 -15.22 -1.62 6.70
C THR A 80 -14.29 -1.65 7.92
N LEU A 81 -12.98 -1.72 7.69
CA LEU A 81 -11.96 -1.73 8.73
C LEU A 81 -11.39 -0.32 8.91
N THR A 82 -11.70 0.34 10.03
CA THR A 82 -11.14 1.66 10.37
C THR A 82 -10.22 1.57 11.58
N ASN A 83 -9.15 2.37 11.61
CA ASN A 83 -8.17 2.40 12.70
C ASN A 83 -7.54 1.04 13.03
N LYS A 84 -7.43 0.14 12.04
CA LYS A 84 -6.78 -1.16 12.17
C LYS A 84 -5.53 -1.22 11.30
N THR A 85 -4.49 -1.89 11.81
CA THR A 85 -3.34 -2.32 11.00
C THR A 85 -3.65 -3.70 10.43
N ILE A 86 -3.44 -3.86 9.12
CA ILE A 86 -3.51 -5.17 8.45
C ILE A 86 -2.07 -5.64 8.24
N ASP A 87 -1.69 -6.73 8.91
CA ASP A 87 -0.42 -7.42 8.68
C ASP A 87 -0.66 -8.64 7.79
N ALA A 88 -0.23 -8.54 6.54
CA ALA A 88 -0.35 -9.60 5.54
C ALA A 88 0.99 -10.31 5.25
N THR A 89 2.01 -10.13 6.09
CA THR A 89 3.35 -10.72 5.87
C THR A 89 3.40 -12.24 6.11
N GLY A 90 2.42 -12.79 6.82
CA GLY A 90 2.31 -14.24 7.06
C GLY A 90 2.10 -15.07 5.78
N THR A 91 2.67 -16.28 5.74
CA THR A 91 2.57 -17.19 4.58
C THR A 91 1.12 -17.51 4.21
N GLY A 92 0.78 -17.31 2.93
CA GLY A 92 -0.55 -17.63 2.39
C GLY A 92 -1.58 -16.51 2.48
N ASN A 93 -1.23 -15.38 3.11
CA ASN A 93 -2.04 -14.17 3.03
C ASN A 93 -1.89 -13.54 1.64
N VAL A 94 -3.02 -13.20 1.00
CA VAL A 94 -3.05 -12.53 -0.29
C VAL A 94 -4.07 -11.40 -0.22
N ILE A 95 -3.63 -10.18 -0.51
CA ILE A 95 -4.50 -9.03 -0.74
C ILE A 95 -4.58 -8.84 -2.27
N THR A 96 -5.79 -8.86 -2.83
CA THR A 96 -6.02 -8.70 -4.28
C THR A 96 -6.96 -7.54 -4.55
N ASN A 97 -7.07 -7.14 -5.83
CA ASN A 97 -7.97 -6.09 -6.30
C ASN A 97 -7.77 -4.72 -5.63
N ILE A 98 -6.52 -4.37 -5.29
CA ILE A 98 -6.17 -3.00 -4.89
C ILE A 98 -5.92 -2.19 -6.16
N ALA A 99 -6.75 -1.20 -6.44
CA ALA A 99 -6.58 -0.28 -7.55
C ALA A 99 -5.65 0.89 -7.16
N SER A 100 -4.90 1.43 -8.13
CA SER A 100 -3.92 2.51 -7.90
C SER A 100 -4.41 3.76 -7.14
N PRO A 101 -5.67 4.25 -7.27
CA PRO A 101 -6.13 5.39 -6.44
C PRO A 101 -6.45 5.00 -4.98
N GLU A 102 -6.60 3.72 -4.68
CA GLU A 102 -6.93 3.20 -3.34
C GLU A 102 -5.67 3.08 -2.47
N LEU A 103 -4.50 3.08 -3.09
CA LEU A 103 -3.22 3.19 -2.43
C LEU A 103 -2.94 4.67 -2.15
N ALA A 104 -2.86 5.06 -0.87
CA ALA A 104 -2.60 6.45 -0.50
C ALA A 104 -1.27 6.93 -1.12
N ALA A 105 -1.17 8.22 -1.46
CA ALA A 105 0.05 8.81 -2.04
C ALA A 105 1.31 8.62 -1.16
N ALA A 106 1.12 8.39 0.14
CA ALA A 106 2.18 8.12 1.12
C ALA A 106 2.39 6.63 1.41
N ALA A 107 1.65 5.72 0.76
CA ALA A 107 1.89 4.29 0.90
C ALA A 107 3.23 3.98 0.24
N THR A 108 4.25 3.86 1.07
CA THR A 108 5.55 3.35 0.66
C THR A 108 5.34 1.92 0.20
N ILE A 109 5.44 1.68 -1.12
CA ILE A 109 5.71 0.34 -1.61
C ILE A 109 7.09 -0.01 -1.04
N ASP A 110 7.16 -0.99 -0.14
CA ASP A 110 8.44 -1.50 0.33
C ASP A 110 9.08 -2.28 -0.81
N ASP A 111 9.81 -1.52 -1.63
CA ASP A 111 10.49 -1.95 -2.85
C ASP A 111 11.85 -2.60 -2.55
N ALA A 112 12.18 -2.83 -1.27
CA ALA A 112 13.49 -3.38 -0.87
C ALA A 112 13.78 -4.80 -1.41
N GLU A 113 12.79 -5.47 -2.03
CA GLU A 113 12.95 -6.84 -2.53
C GLU A 113 12.50 -7.05 -4.00
N VAL A 114 11.82 -6.09 -4.66
CA VAL A 114 11.36 -6.24 -6.06
C VAL A 114 11.25 -4.90 -6.80
N GLY A 115 12.30 -4.51 -7.53
CA GLY A 115 12.45 -3.25 -8.29
C GLY A 115 11.22 -2.74 -9.03
N VAL A 116 10.41 -1.94 -8.34
CA VAL A 116 9.32 -1.17 -8.91
C VAL A 116 9.90 0.13 -9.43
N SER A 117 10.13 0.19 -10.74
CA SER A 117 10.54 1.44 -11.36
C SER A 117 9.41 2.46 -11.36
N PHE A 118 9.76 3.71 -11.05
CA PHE A 118 8.86 4.85 -11.10
C PHE A 118 9.53 6.03 -11.80
N ILE A 119 8.74 7.02 -12.20
CA ILE A 119 9.26 8.22 -12.87
C ILE A 119 9.22 9.39 -11.89
N VAL A 120 10.36 10.04 -11.71
CA VAL A 120 10.44 11.36 -11.08
C VAL A 120 10.30 12.40 -12.19
N LYS A 121 9.37 13.35 -12.02
CA LYS A 121 9.22 14.52 -12.89
C LYS A 121 9.74 15.76 -12.16
N LEU A 122 10.68 16.46 -12.79
CA LEU A 122 11.23 17.74 -12.36
C LEU A 122 10.91 18.80 -13.43
N THR A 123 10.69 20.05 -13.02
CA THR A 123 10.34 21.15 -13.92
C THR A 123 11.43 22.20 -13.87
N VAL A 124 12.04 22.49 -15.01
CA VAL A 124 13.01 23.57 -15.16
C VAL A 124 12.35 24.66 -15.99
N THR A 125 12.41 25.91 -15.53
CA THR A 125 11.85 27.08 -16.24
C THR A 125 12.86 28.21 -16.37
N SER A 126 12.73 29.05 -17.38
CA SER A 126 13.48 30.29 -17.53
C SER A 126 13.32 31.15 -16.27
N GLY A 127 14.44 31.57 -15.70
CA GLY A 127 14.48 32.27 -14.41
C GLY A 127 14.34 31.39 -13.16
N ASP A 128 13.97 30.11 -13.27
CA ASP A 128 14.00 29.11 -12.19
C ASP A 128 14.65 27.81 -12.69
N LEU A 129 15.98 27.85 -12.71
CA LEU A 129 16.82 26.87 -13.40
C LEU A 129 17.04 25.59 -12.58
N THR A 130 16.35 25.37 -11.46
CA THR A 130 16.63 24.23 -10.59
C THR A 130 15.37 23.69 -9.93
N ASP A 131 15.13 22.38 -10.09
CA ASP A 131 14.09 21.65 -9.36
C ASP A 131 14.66 20.32 -8.86
N SER A 132 14.18 19.87 -7.70
CA SER A 132 14.79 18.75 -7.00
C SER A 132 13.77 17.83 -6.31
N PHE A 133 14.03 16.54 -6.40
CA PHE A 133 13.35 15.50 -5.64
C PHE A 133 14.27 15.04 -4.50
N THR A 134 13.79 15.13 -3.25
CA THR A 134 14.56 14.67 -2.09
C THR A 134 14.27 13.20 -1.81
N VAL A 135 15.34 12.39 -1.78
CA VAL A 135 15.28 10.97 -1.45
C VAL A 135 14.89 10.82 0.03
N PRO A 136 13.84 10.06 0.35
CA PRO A 136 13.45 9.80 1.73
C PRO A 136 14.59 9.18 2.55
N ALA A 137 14.63 9.47 3.85
CA ALA A 137 15.61 8.85 4.73
C ALA A 137 15.46 7.31 4.75
N GLY A 138 16.58 6.59 4.79
CA GLY A 138 16.61 5.12 4.92
C GLY A 138 16.54 4.33 3.61
N ARG A 139 16.54 5.00 2.44
CA ARG A 139 16.62 4.36 1.12
C ARG A 139 17.57 5.11 0.18
N THR A 140 18.14 4.43 -0.79
CA THR A 140 18.84 5.06 -1.91
C THR A 140 17.98 5.03 -3.17
N LEU A 141 18.23 5.96 -4.09
CA LEU A 141 17.54 6.04 -5.37
C LEU A 141 18.54 5.74 -6.48
N GLU A 142 18.21 4.81 -7.36
CA GLU A 142 19.00 4.52 -8.55
C GLU A 142 18.33 5.10 -9.79
N VAL A 143 19.07 5.86 -10.61
CA VAL A 143 18.60 6.43 -11.87
C VAL A 143 19.02 5.54 -13.04
N MET A 144 18.07 5.13 -13.88
CA MET A 144 18.28 4.16 -14.98
C MET A 144 18.22 4.80 -16.37
N ASP A 145 17.36 5.80 -16.56
CA ASP A 145 17.21 6.55 -17.82
C ASP A 145 16.74 7.98 -17.50
N ALA A 146 17.02 8.93 -18.38
CA ALA A 146 16.62 10.31 -18.22
C ALA A 146 16.33 10.99 -19.57
N TRP A 147 15.31 11.84 -19.59
CA TRP A 147 14.96 12.62 -20.77
C TRP A 147 14.30 13.94 -20.39
N ALA A 148 14.50 14.96 -21.22
CA ALA A 148 13.82 16.24 -21.11
C ALA A 148 12.83 16.43 -22.25
N VAL A 149 11.68 17.04 -21.97
CA VAL A 149 10.66 17.41 -22.95
C VAL A 149 10.46 18.91 -22.88
N LYS A 150 10.63 19.61 -24.01
CA LYS A 150 10.45 21.06 -24.07
C LYS A 150 8.99 21.49 -23.94
N PHE A 151 8.79 22.62 -23.29
CA PHE A 151 7.55 23.41 -23.32
C PHE A 151 7.88 24.90 -23.46
N ASP A 152 6.86 25.74 -23.66
CA ASP A 152 6.90 27.21 -23.81
C ASP A 152 7.80 27.84 -24.90
N GLY A 153 8.48 27.04 -25.72
CA GLY A 153 9.27 27.61 -26.81
C GLY A 153 10.38 26.70 -27.35
N ALA A 154 11.06 27.20 -28.38
CA ALA A 154 12.27 26.58 -28.89
C ALA A 154 13.47 27.06 -28.05
N GLY A 155 14.39 26.15 -27.72
CA GLY A 155 15.61 26.55 -27.02
C GLY A 155 16.67 27.12 -27.95
N GLY A 156 17.54 27.90 -27.35
CA GLY A 156 18.73 28.48 -27.95
C GLY A 156 19.90 27.50 -27.95
N GLY A 157 20.94 27.85 -28.70
CA GLY A 157 22.11 26.99 -28.91
C GLY A 157 22.90 26.63 -27.66
N ALA A 158 22.75 27.37 -26.57
CA ALA A 158 23.42 27.13 -25.29
C ALA A 158 22.48 26.57 -24.22
N ASP A 159 21.18 26.42 -24.52
CA ASP A 159 20.21 25.95 -23.54
C ASP A 159 20.43 24.45 -23.31
N THR A 160 20.60 24.06 -22.06
CA THR A 160 20.79 22.65 -21.67
C THR A 160 20.12 22.35 -20.35
N VAL A 161 19.90 21.07 -20.08
CA VAL A 161 19.49 20.60 -18.76
C VAL A 161 20.25 19.34 -18.40
N GLN A 162 20.56 19.17 -17.12
CA GLN A 162 21.34 18.05 -16.61
C GLN A 162 20.75 17.56 -15.30
N LEU A 163 20.71 16.24 -15.10
CA LEU A 163 20.43 15.65 -13.80
C LEU A 163 21.72 15.48 -13.02
N SER A 164 21.66 15.78 -11.72
CA SER A 164 22.78 15.67 -10.79
C SER A 164 22.31 15.08 -9.46
N ASN A 165 23.24 14.46 -8.74
CA ASN A 165 23.05 14.05 -7.36
C ASN A 165 23.63 15.15 -6.47
N SER A 166 22.88 15.69 -5.51
CA SER A 166 23.38 16.76 -4.63
C SER A 166 24.57 16.38 -3.73
N GLY A 167 24.96 15.10 -3.70
CA GLY A 167 26.18 14.59 -3.05
C GLY A 167 27.25 13.98 -3.97
N ALA A 168 27.02 13.94 -5.29
CA ALA A 168 27.96 13.42 -6.29
C ALA A 168 27.98 14.30 -7.55
N GLY A 169 28.67 13.88 -8.61
CA GLY A 169 28.74 14.64 -9.86
C GLY A 169 27.42 14.68 -10.62
N ALA A 170 27.49 15.11 -11.88
CA ALA A 170 26.38 14.97 -12.80
C ALA A 170 26.04 13.49 -13.02
N ILE A 171 24.74 13.18 -13.09
CA ILE A 171 24.23 11.84 -13.42
C ILE A 171 24.11 11.67 -14.93
N THR A 172 23.69 12.72 -15.63
CA THR A 172 23.57 12.72 -17.09
C THR A 172 24.62 13.62 -17.72
N ASP A 173 24.84 13.47 -19.02
CA ASP A 173 25.39 14.56 -19.82
C ASP A 173 24.43 15.77 -19.86
N ALA A 174 24.93 16.90 -20.36
CA ALA A 174 24.10 18.08 -20.58
C ALA A 174 23.21 17.86 -21.81
N MET A 175 21.94 17.54 -21.58
CA MET A 175 20.97 17.34 -22.66
C MET A 175 20.72 18.68 -23.36
N SER A 176 21.06 18.74 -24.66
CA SER A 176 20.86 19.96 -25.45
C SER A 176 19.38 20.24 -25.69
N LEU A 177 18.98 21.45 -25.30
CA LEU A 177 17.63 21.96 -25.44
C LEU A 177 17.45 22.87 -26.65
N ASN A 178 18.45 22.93 -27.53
CA ASN A 178 18.39 23.55 -28.87
C ASN A 178 17.54 22.72 -29.84
N ILE A 179 16.31 22.48 -29.43
CA ILE A 179 15.27 21.74 -30.12
C ILE A 179 13.98 22.59 -30.08
N GLY A 180 13.04 22.28 -30.97
CA GLY A 180 11.74 22.93 -30.96
C GLY A 180 10.89 22.57 -29.74
N ASP A 181 9.88 23.38 -29.49
CA ASP A 181 8.82 23.10 -28.51
C ASP A 181 8.22 21.69 -28.68
N LYS A 182 7.81 21.06 -27.56
CA LYS A 182 7.25 19.70 -27.45
C LYS A 182 8.18 18.54 -27.81
N LEU A 183 9.38 18.82 -28.33
CA LEU A 183 10.33 17.76 -28.64
C LEU A 183 11.01 17.25 -27.37
N MET A 184 11.47 15.99 -27.45
CA MET A 184 12.24 15.37 -26.40
C MET A 184 13.71 15.24 -26.79
N VAL A 185 14.57 15.33 -25.79
CA VAL A 185 15.98 14.93 -25.83
C VAL A 185 16.19 13.92 -24.71
N ARG A 186 16.89 12.82 -25.01
CA ARG A 186 17.31 11.85 -23.99
C ARG A 186 18.74 12.16 -23.56
N ALA A 187 19.10 11.80 -22.34
CA ALA A 187 20.50 11.73 -21.95
C ALA A 187 21.23 10.75 -22.87
N ALA A 188 22.43 11.13 -23.33
CA ALA A 188 23.29 10.23 -24.10
C ALA A 188 23.99 9.24 -23.17
N GLU A 189 24.28 9.65 -21.93
CA GLU A 189 25.01 8.86 -20.95
C GLU A 189 24.36 8.95 -19.57
N ILE A 190 24.42 7.83 -18.83
CA ILE A 190 24.18 7.77 -17.40
C ILE A 190 25.52 7.42 -16.74
N ASP A 191 25.98 8.29 -15.84
CA ASP A 191 27.26 8.15 -15.15
C ASP A 191 27.23 6.99 -14.16
N ASP A 192 28.04 5.96 -14.39
CA ASP A 192 28.10 4.72 -13.60
C ASP A 192 28.71 4.90 -12.20
N VAL A 193 29.14 6.12 -11.86
CA VAL A 193 29.64 6.48 -10.52
C VAL A 193 28.59 7.26 -9.73
N SER A 194 27.82 8.13 -10.39
CA SER A 194 26.92 9.10 -9.76
C SER A 194 25.44 8.74 -9.88
N TYR A 195 25.07 7.72 -10.64
CA TYR A 195 23.70 7.25 -10.89
C TYR A 195 22.88 6.92 -9.62
N GLN A 196 23.54 6.71 -8.49
CA GLN A 196 22.90 6.49 -7.19
C GLN A 196 22.84 7.78 -6.37
N VAL A 197 21.64 8.14 -5.92
CA VAL A 197 21.38 9.26 -5.02
C VAL A 197 21.16 8.73 -3.60
N ALA A 198 21.98 9.21 -2.65
CA ALA A 198 21.97 8.74 -1.29
C ALA A 198 20.70 9.12 -0.52
N ALA A 199 20.42 8.41 0.57
CA ALA A 199 19.33 8.76 1.49
C ALA A 199 19.44 10.22 1.95
N ALA A 200 18.31 10.94 1.97
CA ALA A 200 18.23 12.37 2.27
C ALA A 200 18.98 13.32 1.33
N ALA A 201 19.65 12.82 0.28
CA ALA A 201 20.18 13.65 -0.80
C ALA A 201 19.09 13.94 -1.83
N SER A 202 19.42 14.73 -2.85
CA SER A 202 18.47 15.20 -3.85
C SER A 202 18.91 14.78 -5.25
N LEU A 203 17.94 14.29 -6.02
CA LEU A 203 18.03 14.23 -7.47
C LEU A 203 17.60 15.59 -8.00
N THR A 204 18.52 16.30 -8.65
CA THR A 204 18.32 17.70 -9.05
C THR A 204 18.45 17.85 -10.56
N ALA A 205 17.43 18.45 -11.19
CA ALA A 205 17.49 18.93 -12.55
C ALA A 205 17.98 20.38 -12.53
N THR A 206 19.05 20.66 -13.27
CA THR A 206 19.64 21.99 -13.38
C THR A 206 19.65 22.42 -14.85
N GLY A 207 18.95 23.51 -15.14
CA GLY A 207 18.99 24.20 -16.43
C GLY A 207 20.19 25.13 -16.54
N VAL A 208 20.70 25.27 -17.75
CA VAL A 208 21.59 26.38 -18.14
C VAL A 208 20.89 27.11 -19.25
N GLU A 209 20.63 28.40 -19.03
CA GLU A 209 19.94 29.26 -19.98
C GLU A 209 20.95 30.17 -20.70
N GLY A 210 20.86 30.18 -22.04
CA GLY A 210 21.61 31.08 -22.90
C GLY A 210 20.85 32.37 -23.20
N THR A 211 19.79 32.28 -24.02
CA THR A 211 19.12 33.49 -24.55
C THR A 211 17.61 33.41 -24.77
N THR A 212 17.03 32.22 -24.94
CA THR A 212 15.61 32.09 -25.27
C THR A 212 14.83 31.44 -24.15
N ASP A 213 14.98 30.12 -23.98
CA ASP A 213 14.00 29.32 -23.27
C ASP A 213 14.53 27.92 -22.93
N VAL A 214 14.62 27.64 -21.64
CA VAL A 214 15.05 26.36 -21.06
C VAL A 214 13.86 25.53 -20.53
N ASP A 215 12.63 26.03 -20.68
CA ASP A 215 11.41 25.46 -20.13
C ASP A 215 11.24 24.00 -20.53
N SER A 216 11.45 23.10 -19.58
CA SER A 216 11.45 21.67 -19.83
C SER A 216 10.96 20.86 -18.64
N TYR A 217 10.26 19.78 -18.95
CA TYR A 217 10.02 18.71 -18.00
C TYR A 217 11.14 17.70 -18.12
N VAL A 218 11.88 17.50 -17.04
CA VAL A 218 12.91 16.48 -16.94
C VAL A 218 12.31 15.28 -16.23
N TYR A 219 12.44 14.12 -16.85
CA TYR A 219 11.97 12.86 -16.32
C TYR A 219 13.16 11.96 -16.07
N ALA A 220 13.15 11.28 -14.92
CA ALA A 220 14.09 10.24 -14.58
C ALA A 220 13.33 8.95 -14.29
N LEU A 221 13.70 7.86 -14.97
CA LEU A 221 13.26 6.52 -14.59
C LEU A 221 14.15 6.05 -13.45
N CYS A 222 13.55 5.78 -12.30
CA CYS A 222 14.26 5.44 -11.09
C CYS A 222 13.71 4.17 -10.44
N MET A 223 14.48 3.59 -9.53
CA MET A 223 14.04 2.52 -8.63
C MET A 223 14.63 2.74 -7.23
N TRP A 224 13.98 2.22 -6.19
CA TRP A 224 14.54 2.24 -4.85
C TRP A 224 15.60 1.14 -4.69
N THR A 225 16.65 1.44 -3.91
CA THR A 225 17.70 0.51 -3.51
C THR A 225 18.04 0.64 -2.03
#